data_AF-Q0IIT1-F1
#
_entry.id   AF-Q0IIT1-F1
#
_cell.length_a   1.000
_cell.length_b   1.000
_cell.length_c   1.000
_cell.angle_alpha   90.00
_cell.angle_beta   90.00
_cell.angle_gamma   90.00
#
_symmetry.space_group_name_H-M   'P 1'
#
loop_
_entity.id
_entity.type
_entity.pdbx_description
1 polymer ?
#
loop_
_entity_poly.entity_id
_entity_poly.type
_entity_poly.pdbx_seq_one_letter_code
_entity_poly.pdbx_strand_id
1 'polypeptide(L)'
;GNRQSPIDIVSNQAVFNPSLNPLVISYDHCTSINLSNNGHSVMVEFDDYDDKTVITGGPLEGSYRLKQFHFHWGTQRNSGSEHTVDGKSYPCELHLVHWNARAYSSFGEAAAAPDGLVVIGVFLETGGQHSGLNRLTDALYMVKFKGTKTQFDDFNPKCLLPSSFEYWTYPGSLTTPPLNESVTWIVLKEPIKVSEKQMERFRKTLLFSGEEEEQRIHMVNNFRPPQPLKGRKVQASFKC
;
A
#
# COMPACT_ATOMS: atom_id res chain seq x y z
N GLY A 1 5.15 18.69 4.95
CA GLY A 1 5.91 19.62 4.11
C GLY A 1 5.14 20.00 2.87
N ASN A 2 5.82 20.05 1.72
CA ASN A 2 5.24 20.51 0.44
C ASN A 2 4.81 19.37 -0.48
N ARG A 3 5.13 18.12 -0.13
CA ARG A 3 4.74 16.93 -0.90
C ARG A 3 4.18 15.83 -0.01
N GLN A 4 3.24 16.17 0.87
CA GLN A 4 2.58 15.19 1.73
C GLN A 4 1.59 14.32 0.96
N SER A 5 1.41 13.10 1.44
CA SER A 5 0.45 12.09 0.96
C SER A 5 -0.51 11.68 2.09
N PRO A 6 -1.68 11.11 1.78
CA PRO A 6 -2.24 10.90 0.42
C PRO A 6 -2.73 12.20 -0.21
N ILE A 7 -3.26 12.13 -1.44
CA ILE A 7 -3.94 13.23 -2.13
C ILE A 7 -5.27 12.77 -2.71
N ASP A 8 -6.13 13.72 -3.07
CA ASP A 8 -7.22 13.48 -4.02
C ASP A 8 -6.66 13.53 -5.44
N ILE A 9 -6.89 12.47 -6.20
CA ILE A 9 -6.51 12.36 -7.60
C ILE A 9 -7.69 12.87 -8.42
N VAL A 10 -7.57 14.11 -8.89
CA VAL A 10 -8.55 14.70 -9.80
C VAL A 10 -8.26 14.18 -11.22
N SER A 11 -9.03 13.20 -11.67
CA SER A 11 -8.71 12.38 -12.85
C SER A 11 -8.57 13.23 -14.12
N ASN A 12 -9.45 14.22 -14.31
CA ASN A 12 -9.42 15.12 -15.47
C ASN A 12 -8.26 16.15 -15.46
N GLN A 13 -7.55 16.31 -14.33
CA GLN A 13 -6.35 17.15 -14.22
C GLN A 13 -5.06 16.34 -14.29
N ALA A 14 -5.15 15.00 -14.27
CA ALA A 14 -4.00 14.15 -14.42
C ALA A 14 -3.43 14.28 -15.83
N VAL A 15 -2.12 14.50 -15.92
CA VAL A 15 -1.44 14.73 -17.20
C VAL A 15 -1.03 13.38 -17.78
N PHE A 16 -1.66 12.99 -18.89
CA PHE A 16 -1.20 11.82 -19.63
C PHE A 16 0.25 12.01 -20.08
N ASN A 17 1.13 11.09 -19.67
CA ASN A 17 2.53 11.10 -20.04
C ASN A 17 2.89 9.84 -20.82
N PRO A 18 2.92 9.89 -22.17
CA PRO A 18 3.24 8.74 -23.01
C PRO A 18 4.71 8.31 -22.92
N SER A 19 5.59 9.09 -22.27
CA SER A 19 6.99 8.75 -22.07
C SER A 19 7.23 7.87 -20.84
N LEU A 20 6.20 7.59 -20.04
CA LEU A 20 6.29 6.62 -18.95
C LEU A 20 6.47 5.21 -19.53
N ASN A 21 7.52 4.51 -19.09
CA ASN A 21 7.71 3.11 -19.45
C ASN A 21 6.59 2.23 -18.87
N PRO A 22 6.34 1.03 -19.41
CA PRO A 22 5.48 0.07 -18.74
C PRO A 22 5.96 -0.22 -17.31
N LEU A 23 5.05 -0.28 -16.35
CA LEU A 23 5.35 -0.72 -14.99
C LEU A 23 5.55 -2.24 -15.00
N VAL A 24 6.70 -2.70 -14.48
CA VAL A 24 7.03 -4.12 -14.40
C VAL A 24 7.15 -4.52 -12.94
N ILE A 25 6.37 -5.53 -12.54
CA ILE A 25 6.31 -6.05 -11.19
C ILE A 25 6.78 -7.51 -11.18
N SER A 26 7.97 -7.74 -10.62
CA SER A 26 8.65 -9.03 -10.61
C SER A 26 8.68 -9.61 -9.21
N TYR A 27 7.67 -10.42 -8.86
CA TYR A 27 7.52 -11.05 -7.54
C TYR A 27 7.56 -12.58 -7.58
N ASP A 28 7.99 -13.19 -8.70
CA ASP A 28 7.89 -14.65 -8.87
C ASP A 28 8.81 -15.44 -7.91
N HIS A 29 9.77 -14.76 -7.28
CA HIS A 29 10.71 -15.31 -6.31
C HIS A 29 10.64 -14.63 -4.94
N CYS A 30 9.48 -14.05 -4.60
CA CYS A 30 9.30 -13.40 -3.30
C CYS A 30 9.27 -14.42 -2.15
N THR A 31 9.93 -14.05 -1.05
CA THR A 31 9.85 -14.79 0.22
C THR A 31 9.17 -13.91 1.23
N SER A 32 7.91 -14.19 1.53
CA SER A 32 7.23 -13.57 2.67
C SER A 32 7.75 -14.19 3.97
N ILE A 33 7.91 -13.38 5.01
CA ILE A 33 8.52 -13.80 6.28
C ILE A 33 7.44 -13.94 7.34
N ASN A 34 6.69 -12.87 7.58
CA ASN A 34 5.79 -12.78 8.71
C ASN A 34 4.64 -11.83 8.44
N LEU A 35 3.53 -12.13 9.11
CA LEU A 35 2.38 -11.25 9.27
C LEU A 35 2.45 -10.67 10.68
N SER A 36 2.23 -9.35 10.82
CA SER A 36 2.25 -8.68 12.12
C SER A 36 1.18 -7.62 12.23
N ASN A 37 0.74 -7.35 13.46
CA ASN A 37 -0.02 -6.16 13.80
C ASN A 37 0.92 -5.20 14.55
N ASN A 38 1.31 -4.12 13.88
CA ASN A 38 2.24 -3.14 14.44
C ASN A 38 1.54 -2.04 15.25
N GLY A 39 0.24 -2.15 15.50
CA GLY A 39 -0.57 -1.13 16.16
C GLY A 39 -1.03 0.01 15.25
N HIS A 40 -0.75 -0.05 13.95
CA HIS A 40 -1.23 0.92 12.95
C HIS A 40 -1.90 0.23 11.77
N SER A 41 -1.41 -0.95 11.39
CA SER A 41 -1.97 -1.80 10.36
C SER A 41 -1.61 -3.27 10.65
N VAL A 42 -2.20 -4.17 9.87
CA VAL A 42 -1.57 -5.45 9.58
C VAL A 42 -0.53 -5.29 8.46
N MET A 43 0.63 -5.93 8.60
CA MET A 43 1.75 -5.83 7.66
C MET A 43 2.32 -7.21 7.37
N VAL A 44 2.65 -7.48 6.10
CA VAL A 44 3.44 -8.63 5.68
C VAL A 44 4.83 -8.15 5.25
N GLU A 45 5.86 -8.73 5.85
CA GLU A 45 7.26 -8.43 5.55
C GLU A 45 7.87 -9.45 4.59
N PHE A 46 8.81 -9.02 3.75
CA PHE A 46 9.51 -9.83 2.76
C PHE A 46 11.02 -9.76 2.94
N ASP A 47 11.70 -10.83 2.50
CA ASP A 47 13.15 -10.82 2.33
C ASP A 47 13.54 -9.83 1.22
N ASP A 48 14.50 -8.96 1.53
CA ASP A 48 14.97 -7.89 0.64
C ASP A 48 16.50 -7.86 0.47
N TYR A 49 17.16 -9.01 0.68
CA TYR A 49 18.62 -9.15 0.58
C TYR A 49 19.14 -9.17 -0.86
N ASP A 50 18.29 -9.52 -1.85
CA ASP A 50 18.65 -9.57 -3.27
C ASP A 50 17.63 -8.84 -4.17
N ASP A 51 17.91 -8.77 -5.48
CA ASP A 51 17.09 -8.07 -6.48
C ASP A 51 16.06 -8.98 -7.16
N LYS A 52 15.64 -10.09 -6.53
CA LYS A 52 14.66 -11.01 -7.15
C LYS A 52 13.20 -10.57 -6.99
N THR A 53 12.91 -9.73 -5.99
CA THR A 53 11.56 -9.23 -5.69
C THR A 53 11.52 -7.72 -5.82
N VAL A 54 11.32 -7.24 -7.05
CA VAL A 54 11.51 -5.83 -7.39
C VAL A 54 10.40 -5.31 -8.30
N ILE A 55 10.32 -3.98 -8.33
CA ILE A 55 9.58 -3.23 -9.36
C ILE A 55 10.55 -2.40 -10.18
N THR A 56 10.24 -2.23 -11.46
CA THR A 56 11.00 -1.41 -12.42
C THR A 56 10.06 -0.73 -13.42
N GLY A 57 10.61 0.14 -14.26
CA GLY A 57 9.83 0.83 -15.30
C GLY A 57 8.95 1.93 -14.70
N GLY A 58 7.89 2.29 -15.42
CA GLY A 58 7.05 3.42 -15.03
C GLY A 58 7.82 4.74 -14.87
N PRO A 59 7.67 5.47 -13.76
CA PRO A 59 8.41 6.69 -13.47
C PRO A 59 9.79 6.44 -12.81
N LEU A 60 10.22 5.18 -12.69
CA LEU A 60 11.35 4.80 -11.84
C LEU A 60 12.68 4.79 -12.60
N GLU A 61 13.71 5.30 -11.94
CA GLU A 61 15.10 5.15 -12.36
C GLU A 61 15.75 3.94 -11.67
N GLY A 62 15.57 2.75 -12.27
CA GLY A 62 16.12 1.50 -11.76
C GLY A 62 15.11 0.64 -10.99
N SER A 63 15.63 -0.31 -10.21
CA SER A 63 14.85 -1.31 -9.47
C SER A 63 14.70 -0.96 -8.00
N TYR A 64 13.52 -1.23 -7.44
CA TYR A 64 13.20 -1.03 -6.03
C TYR A 64 12.74 -2.36 -5.42
N ARG A 65 13.36 -2.77 -4.31
CA ARG A 65 13.08 -4.05 -3.63
C ARG A 65 11.82 -3.93 -2.79
N LEU A 66 10.93 -4.92 -2.88
CA LEU A 66 9.77 -5.02 -2.00
C LEU A 66 10.25 -5.24 -0.57
N LYS A 67 9.83 -4.39 0.36
CA LYS A 67 10.10 -4.56 1.79
C LYS A 67 8.93 -5.21 2.53
N GLN A 68 7.75 -4.68 2.27
CA GLN A 68 6.53 -5.05 2.97
C GLN A 68 5.29 -4.60 2.19
N PHE A 69 4.13 -5.15 2.54
CA PHE A 69 2.87 -4.49 2.26
C PHE A 69 1.99 -4.37 3.50
N HIS A 70 1.07 -3.41 3.48
CA HIS A 70 0.09 -3.18 4.55
C HIS A 70 -1.20 -2.56 3.97
N PHE A 71 -2.21 -2.35 4.81
CA PHE A 71 -3.52 -1.87 4.38
C PHE A 71 -4.02 -0.71 5.23
N HIS A 72 -4.83 0.14 4.62
CA HIS A 72 -5.63 1.16 5.29
C HIS A 72 -7.10 0.89 5.01
N TRP A 73 -7.95 0.90 6.03
CA TRP A 73 -9.37 0.61 5.88
C TRP A 73 -10.24 1.40 6.83
N GLY A 74 -11.51 1.55 6.44
CA GLY A 74 -12.51 2.27 7.20
C GLY A 74 -13.61 1.36 7.72
N THR A 75 -14.46 1.97 8.53
CA THR A 75 -15.67 1.32 9.07
C THR A 75 -16.77 1.11 8.02
N GLN A 76 -16.83 1.96 6.99
CA GLN A 76 -17.91 1.98 6.01
C GLN A 76 -17.43 1.53 4.63
N ARG A 77 -18.37 1.30 3.71
CA ARG A 77 -18.05 0.88 2.33
C ARG A 77 -17.47 1.99 1.46
N ASN A 78 -17.71 3.24 1.83
CA ASN A 78 -17.31 4.45 1.10
C ASN A 78 -16.24 5.25 1.86
N SER A 79 -15.47 4.59 2.73
CA SER A 79 -14.45 5.22 3.56
C SER A 79 -13.41 4.17 3.93
N GLY A 80 -12.12 4.48 3.77
CA GLY A 80 -11.05 3.58 4.17
C GLY A 80 -9.75 3.71 3.40
N SER A 81 -9.82 4.02 2.10
CA SER A 81 -8.65 4.37 1.32
C SER A 81 -8.07 5.70 1.79
N GLU A 82 -6.76 5.84 1.64
CA GLU A 82 -6.04 7.07 1.94
C GLU A 82 -6.17 8.03 0.75
N HIS A 83 -5.85 7.53 -0.44
CA HIS A 83 -6.11 8.23 -1.68
C HIS A 83 -7.60 8.24 -2.00
N THR A 84 -7.99 9.29 -2.71
CA THR A 84 -9.33 9.42 -3.29
C THR A 84 -9.20 9.71 -4.77
N VAL A 85 -10.23 9.37 -5.55
CA VAL A 85 -10.30 9.70 -6.97
C VAL A 85 -11.57 10.51 -7.19
N ASP A 86 -11.43 11.75 -7.64
CA ASP A 86 -12.53 12.71 -7.79
C ASP A 86 -13.38 12.83 -6.52
N GLY A 87 -12.71 12.88 -5.36
CA GLY A 87 -13.34 12.94 -4.04
C GLY A 87 -13.97 11.64 -3.55
N LYS A 88 -13.91 10.55 -4.32
CA LYS A 88 -14.45 9.24 -3.93
C LYS A 88 -13.40 8.39 -3.24
N SER A 89 -13.73 7.88 -2.05
CA SER A 89 -12.95 6.87 -1.34
C SER A 89 -13.39 5.44 -1.68
N TYR A 90 -12.47 4.50 -1.44
CA TYR A 90 -12.69 3.06 -1.43
C TYR A 90 -12.72 2.55 0.02
N PRO A 91 -13.30 1.37 0.30
CA PRO A 91 -13.34 0.80 1.65
C PRO A 91 -11.97 0.41 2.21
N CYS A 92 -10.98 0.18 1.34
CA CYS A 92 -9.62 -0.16 1.73
C CYS A 92 -8.62 0.20 0.62
N GLU A 93 -7.37 0.41 1.02
CA GLU A 93 -6.23 0.62 0.13
C GLU A 93 -5.03 -0.20 0.62
N LEU A 94 -4.46 -1.00 -0.29
CA LEU A 94 -3.24 -1.77 -0.09
C LEU A 94 -2.04 -0.92 -0.52
N HIS A 95 -0.99 -0.90 0.30
CA HIS A 95 0.31 -0.30 -0.02
C HIS A 95 1.39 -1.36 -0.09
N LEU A 96 2.00 -1.53 -1.26
CA LEU A 96 3.22 -2.32 -1.43
C LEU A 96 4.43 -1.38 -1.42
N VAL A 97 5.26 -1.47 -0.38
CA VAL A 97 6.36 -0.54 -0.11
C VAL A 97 7.67 -1.12 -0.59
N HIS A 98 8.36 -0.35 -1.42
CA HIS A 98 9.64 -0.70 -2.02
C HIS A 98 10.69 0.34 -1.70
N TRP A 99 11.96 -0.05 -1.76
CA TRP A 99 13.07 0.85 -1.48
C TRP A 99 14.24 0.70 -2.46
N ASN A 100 14.97 1.80 -2.66
CA ASN A 100 16.10 1.90 -3.58
C ASN A 100 17.38 1.32 -2.96
N ALA A 101 17.46 -0.01 -2.92
CA ALA A 101 18.63 -0.72 -2.39
C ALA A 101 19.89 -0.59 -3.26
N ARG A 102 19.78 0.00 -4.46
CA ARG A 102 20.92 0.32 -5.32
C ARG A 102 21.62 1.61 -4.87
N ALA A 103 20.86 2.59 -4.39
CA ALA A 103 21.39 3.90 -3.98
C ALA A 103 21.67 3.98 -2.48
N TYR A 104 20.96 3.21 -1.64
CA TYR A 104 21.05 3.30 -0.19
C TYR A 104 21.41 1.96 0.44
N SER A 105 22.12 2.00 1.57
CA SER A 105 22.60 0.80 2.25
C SER A 105 21.55 0.16 3.15
N SER A 106 20.47 0.89 3.45
CA SER A 106 19.38 0.39 4.30
C SER A 106 18.03 1.03 3.96
N PHE A 107 16.95 0.33 4.30
CA PHE A 107 15.59 0.87 4.19
C PHE A 107 15.42 2.19 4.94
N GLY A 108 16.03 2.34 6.13
CA GLY A 108 15.93 3.56 6.94
C GLY A 108 16.59 4.77 6.28
N GLU A 109 17.75 4.57 5.66
CA GLU A 109 18.44 5.61 4.88
C GLU A 109 17.61 6.01 3.66
N ALA A 110 17.10 5.03 2.90
CA ALA A 110 16.22 5.26 1.77
C ALA A 110 14.93 6.00 2.20
N ALA A 111 14.32 5.61 3.31
CA ALA A 111 13.11 6.23 3.83
C ALA A 111 13.29 7.71 4.22
N ALA A 112 14.52 8.17 4.41
CA ALA A 112 14.85 9.57 4.67
C ALA A 112 15.21 10.37 3.41
N ALA A 113 15.40 9.69 2.26
CA ALA A 113 15.90 10.30 1.03
C ALA A 113 14.78 10.55 -0.01
N PRO A 114 14.85 11.63 -0.82
CA PRO A 114 13.77 12.03 -1.71
C PRO A 114 13.24 11.01 -2.73
N ASP A 115 14.11 10.11 -3.16
CA ASP A 115 13.94 9.06 -4.17
C ASP A 115 14.17 7.66 -3.58
N GLY A 116 14.16 7.54 -2.25
CA GLY A 116 14.49 6.28 -1.61
C GLY A 116 13.36 5.27 -1.59
N LEU A 117 12.10 5.69 -1.66
CA LEU A 117 10.94 4.80 -1.59
C LEU A 117 10.03 4.90 -2.81
N VAL A 118 9.42 3.77 -3.15
CA VAL A 118 8.30 3.68 -4.11
C VAL A 118 7.17 2.89 -3.46
N VAL A 119 5.96 3.42 -3.51
CA VAL A 119 4.78 2.73 -3.01
C VAL A 119 3.78 2.52 -4.13
N ILE A 120 3.40 1.25 -4.33
CA ILE A 120 2.26 0.89 -5.18
C ILE A 120 1.01 0.89 -4.31
N GLY A 121 0.07 1.78 -4.63
CA GLY A 121 -1.26 1.82 -4.03
C GLY A 121 -2.26 1.03 -4.87
N VAL A 122 -3.04 0.15 -4.25
CA VAL A 122 -4.11 -0.61 -4.89
C VAL A 122 -5.41 -0.41 -4.12
N PHE A 123 -6.43 0.11 -4.77
CA PHE A 123 -7.75 0.23 -4.18
C PHE A 123 -8.43 -1.12 -4.07
N LEU A 124 -9.16 -1.34 -2.97
CA LEU A 124 -10.01 -2.51 -2.77
C LEU A 124 -11.47 -2.04 -2.76
N GLU A 125 -12.33 -2.66 -3.56
CA GLU A 125 -13.77 -2.38 -3.56
C GLU A 125 -14.61 -3.61 -3.17
N THR A 126 -15.78 -3.39 -2.57
CA THR A 126 -16.66 -4.51 -2.19
C THR A 126 -17.31 -5.13 -3.43
N GLY A 127 -17.12 -6.42 -3.62
CA GLY A 127 -17.69 -7.20 -4.72
C GLY A 127 -17.66 -8.70 -4.41
N GLY A 128 -17.19 -9.50 -5.37
CA GLY A 128 -16.98 -10.94 -5.20
C GLY A 128 -15.84 -11.26 -4.22
N GLN A 129 -15.80 -12.51 -3.76
CA GLN A 129 -14.71 -12.99 -2.90
C GLN A 129 -13.38 -12.99 -3.67
N HIS A 130 -12.33 -12.50 -3.02
CA HIS A 130 -10.98 -12.51 -3.56
C HIS A 130 -10.19 -13.73 -3.07
N SER A 131 -9.95 -14.72 -3.92
CA SER A 131 -9.30 -15.98 -3.50
C SER A 131 -7.91 -15.76 -2.88
N GLY A 132 -7.09 -14.90 -3.48
CA GLY A 132 -5.74 -14.59 -2.99
C GLY A 132 -5.69 -13.94 -1.60
N LEU A 133 -6.81 -13.38 -1.13
CA LEU A 133 -6.89 -12.71 0.17
C LEU A 133 -7.32 -13.65 1.30
N ASN A 134 -7.88 -14.83 0.97
CA ASN A 134 -8.41 -15.77 1.97
C ASN A 134 -7.35 -16.14 3.02
N ARG A 135 -6.17 -16.56 2.55
CA ARG A 135 -5.07 -16.97 3.42
C ARG A 135 -4.65 -15.87 4.39
N LEU A 136 -4.59 -14.63 3.92
CA LEU A 136 -4.29 -13.47 4.76
C LEU A 136 -5.41 -13.23 5.77
N THR A 137 -6.66 -13.22 5.33
CA THR A 137 -7.81 -12.96 6.22
C THR A 137 -8.03 -14.03 7.28
N ASP A 138 -7.67 -15.28 6.98
CA ASP A 138 -7.73 -16.39 7.93
C ASP A 138 -6.62 -16.30 8.99
N ALA A 139 -5.45 -15.76 8.62
CA ALA A 139 -4.32 -15.56 9.53
C ALA A 139 -4.49 -14.33 10.46
N LEU A 140 -5.41 -13.39 10.17
CA LEU A 140 -5.58 -12.16 10.96
C LEU A 140 -5.85 -12.42 12.45
N TYR A 141 -6.48 -13.53 12.80
CA TYR A 141 -6.73 -13.87 14.20
C TYR A 141 -5.44 -14.10 15.00
N MET A 142 -4.41 -14.66 14.35
CA MET A 142 -3.10 -14.91 14.97
C MET A 142 -2.35 -13.61 15.28
N VAL A 143 -2.75 -12.50 14.65
CA VAL A 143 -2.17 -11.17 14.84
C VAL A 143 -3.19 -10.15 15.33
N LYS A 144 -4.17 -10.62 16.10
CA LYS A 144 -5.30 -9.81 16.58
C LYS A 144 -4.85 -8.56 17.35
N PHE A 145 -3.88 -8.69 18.24
CA PHE A 145 -3.46 -7.62 19.15
C PHE A 145 -2.24 -6.87 18.64
N LYS A 146 -2.11 -5.58 18.99
CA LYS A 146 -0.90 -4.82 18.71
C LYS A 146 0.33 -5.53 19.28
N GLY A 147 1.40 -5.57 18.49
CA GLY A 147 2.69 -6.20 18.83
C GLY A 147 2.76 -7.69 18.54
N THR A 148 1.63 -8.33 18.17
CA THR A 148 1.64 -9.75 17.80
C THR A 148 2.14 -9.97 16.38
N LYS A 149 2.81 -11.09 16.17
CA LYS A 149 3.46 -11.49 14.92
C LYS A 149 3.36 -13.00 14.77
N THR A 150 3.14 -13.47 13.55
CA THR A 150 3.11 -14.89 13.21
C THR A 150 3.89 -15.14 11.93
N GLN A 151 4.44 -16.34 11.79
CA GLN A 151 5.14 -16.74 10.57
C GLN A 151 4.15 -16.80 9.40
N PHE A 152 4.57 -16.32 8.23
CA PHE A 152 3.70 -16.19 7.07
C PHE A 152 4.49 -16.38 5.77
N ASP A 153 4.95 -17.60 5.53
CA ASP A 153 5.77 -17.96 4.36
C ASP A 153 4.93 -18.11 3.08
N ASP A 154 5.52 -18.33 1.91
CA ASP A 154 4.83 -18.71 0.66
C ASP A 154 3.65 -17.81 0.22
N PHE A 155 3.65 -16.52 0.58
CA PHE A 155 2.63 -15.58 0.15
C PHE A 155 3.16 -14.68 -0.96
N ASN A 156 2.62 -14.83 -2.18
CA ASN A 156 2.98 -13.97 -3.30
C ASN A 156 2.02 -12.78 -3.42
N PRO A 157 2.46 -11.52 -3.22
CA PRO A 157 1.60 -10.35 -3.27
C PRO A 157 1.11 -10.01 -4.68
N LYS A 158 1.67 -10.64 -5.73
CA LYS A 158 1.16 -10.53 -7.10
C LYS A 158 -0.31 -10.96 -7.21
N CYS A 159 -0.77 -11.86 -6.33
CA CYS A 159 -2.17 -12.24 -6.29
C CYS A 159 -3.11 -11.09 -5.88
N LEU A 160 -2.60 -10.03 -5.24
CA LEU A 160 -3.36 -8.85 -4.80
C LEU A 160 -3.29 -7.68 -5.79
N LEU A 161 -2.81 -7.92 -7.01
CA LEU A 161 -2.73 -6.92 -8.06
C LEU A 161 -3.91 -7.05 -9.04
N PRO A 162 -4.42 -5.95 -9.59
CA PRO A 162 -5.44 -5.97 -10.64
C PRO A 162 -4.86 -6.52 -11.95
N SER A 163 -5.74 -6.72 -12.95
CA SER A 163 -5.31 -7.20 -14.27
C SER A 163 -4.61 -6.11 -15.09
N SER A 164 -5.02 -4.85 -14.92
CA SER A 164 -4.42 -3.69 -15.56
C SER A 164 -3.42 -2.98 -14.63
N PHE A 165 -2.25 -2.65 -15.17
CA PHE A 165 -1.26 -1.79 -14.51
C PHE A 165 -1.29 -0.36 -15.08
N GLU A 166 -2.44 0.13 -15.51
CA GLU A 166 -2.64 1.57 -15.68
C GLU A 166 -2.58 2.28 -14.32
N TYR A 167 -1.84 3.39 -14.22
CA TYR A 167 -1.60 4.05 -12.94
C TYR A 167 -1.51 5.57 -13.05
N TRP A 168 -1.70 6.21 -11.89
CA TRP A 168 -1.26 7.58 -11.64
C TRP A 168 0.04 7.60 -10.84
N THR A 169 0.87 8.61 -11.04
CA THR A 169 2.11 8.79 -10.28
C THR A 169 2.37 10.24 -9.90
N TYR A 170 2.95 10.44 -8.71
CA TYR A 170 3.32 11.75 -8.19
C TYR A 170 4.37 11.62 -7.07
N PRO A 171 5.20 12.67 -6.83
CA PRO A 171 6.10 12.71 -5.68
C PRO A 171 5.33 13.04 -4.39
N GLY A 172 5.54 12.24 -3.35
CA GLY A 172 4.79 12.28 -2.11
C GLY A 172 5.60 11.95 -0.86
N SER A 173 4.88 11.48 0.16
CA SER A 173 5.43 11.10 1.45
C SER A 173 4.93 9.75 1.91
N LEU A 174 5.52 9.23 2.99
CA LEU A 174 4.85 8.27 3.85
C LEU A 174 3.56 8.88 4.41
N THR A 175 2.54 8.06 4.64
CA THR A 175 1.24 8.48 5.19
C THR A 175 1.14 8.25 6.69
N THR A 176 2.12 7.54 7.27
CA THR A 176 2.31 7.36 8.71
C THR A 176 3.59 8.07 9.18
N PRO A 177 3.65 8.52 10.45
CA PRO A 177 4.86 9.11 11.03
C PRO A 177 6.12 8.27 10.75
N PRO A 178 7.25 8.90 10.37
CA PRO A 178 7.55 10.34 10.46
C PRO A 178 7.06 11.19 9.27
N LEU A 179 6.24 10.66 8.36
CA LEU A 179 5.69 11.38 7.19
C LEU A 179 6.77 11.91 6.25
N ASN A 180 7.90 11.21 6.18
CA ASN A 180 9.03 11.57 5.34
C ASN A 180 8.58 11.72 3.90
N GLU A 181 8.95 12.86 3.32
CA GLU A 181 8.75 13.17 1.93
C GLU A 181 9.83 12.44 1.13
N SER A 182 9.66 11.14 0.92
CA SER A 182 10.66 10.23 0.32
C SER A 182 10.06 9.23 -0.68
N VAL A 183 8.77 9.38 -0.98
CA VAL A 183 7.99 8.37 -1.71
C VAL A 183 7.66 8.86 -3.11
N THR A 184 7.98 8.06 -4.12
CA THR A 184 7.32 8.12 -5.42
C THR A 184 6.08 7.22 -5.38
N TRP A 185 4.90 7.81 -5.52
CA TRP A 185 3.64 7.07 -5.52
C TRP A 185 3.31 6.52 -6.90
N ILE A 186 2.81 5.29 -6.94
CA ILE A 186 2.20 4.66 -8.12
C ILE A 186 0.84 4.12 -7.68
N VAL A 187 -0.24 4.82 -7.98
CA VAL A 187 -1.60 4.42 -7.60
C VAL A 187 -2.27 3.74 -8.80
N LEU A 188 -2.53 2.44 -8.70
CA LEU A 188 -3.17 1.69 -9.77
C LEU A 188 -4.62 2.15 -9.95
N LYS A 189 -5.02 2.29 -11.22
CA LYS A 189 -6.35 2.78 -11.61
C LYS A 189 -7.44 1.75 -11.32
N GLU A 190 -7.16 0.48 -11.63
CA GLU A 190 -8.12 -0.61 -11.45
C GLU A 190 -8.08 -1.10 -9.99
N PRO A 191 -9.22 -1.07 -9.26
CA PRO A 191 -9.31 -1.68 -7.94
C PRO A 191 -9.39 -3.20 -8.04
N ILE A 192 -8.99 -3.91 -6.98
CA ILE A 192 -9.34 -5.33 -6.81
C ILE A 192 -10.68 -5.46 -6.08
N LYS A 193 -11.45 -6.51 -6.39
CA LYS A 193 -12.73 -6.81 -5.72
C LYS A 193 -12.52 -7.73 -4.54
N VAL A 194 -13.10 -7.38 -3.40
CA VAL A 194 -13.08 -8.18 -2.17
C VAL A 194 -14.47 -8.36 -1.61
N SER A 195 -14.75 -9.48 -0.95
CA SER A 195 -16.08 -9.69 -0.35
C SER A 195 -16.25 -8.86 0.92
N GLU A 196 -17.48 -8.50 1.26
CA GLU A 196 -17.79 -7.84 2.54
C GLU A 196 -17.31 -8.69 3.72
N LYS A 197 -17.44 -10.02 3.62
CA LYS A 197 -16.95 -10.95 4.66
C LYS A 197 -15.45 -10.81 4.89
N GLN A 198 -14.65 -10.62 3.83
CA GLN A 198 -13.21 -10.39 3.96
C GLN A 198 -12.93 -9.02 4.58
N MET A 199 -13.66 -7.97 4.19
CA MET A 199 -13.53 -6.65 4.82
C MET A 199 -13.88 -6.68 6.31
N GLU A 200 -14.90 -7.44 6.70
CA GLU A 200 -15.28 -7.62 8.09
C GLU A 200 -14.19 -8.33 8.91
N ARG A 201 -13.34 -9.16 8.31
CA ARG A 201 -12.19 -9.75 9.00
C ARG A 201 -11.19 -8.68 9.44
N PHE A 202 -10.90 -7.69 8.60
CA PHE A 202 -10.05 -6.55 9.00
C PHE A 202 -10.70 -5.76 10.14
N ARG A 203 -11.96 -5.35 9.96
CA ARG A 203 -12.67 -4.46 10.90
C ARG A 203 -12.93 -5.08 12.27
N LYS A 204 -13.26 -6.37 12.32
CA LYS A 204 -13.70 -7.05 13.56
C LYS A 204 -12.61 -7.86 14.26
N THR A 205 -11.52 -8.19 13.57
CA THR A 205 -10.48 -9.05 14.17
C THR A 205 -9.38 -8.22 14.79
N LEU A 206 -8.86 -7.22 14.07
CA LEU A 206 -7.65 -6.49 14.46
C LEU A 206 -7.97 -5.40 15.49
N LEU A 207 -7.04 -5.20 16.42
CA LEU A 207 -7.13 -4.21 17.49
C LEU A 207 -5.90 -3.29 17.50
N PHE A 208 -6.10 -2.02 17.86
CA PHE A 208 -5.02 -1.08 18.16
C PHE A 208 -4.34 -1.37 19.51
N SER A 209 -5.05 -2.06 20.41
CA SER A 209 -4.61 -2.39 21.76
C SER A 209 -3.80 -3.70 21.79
N GLY A 210 -2.79 -3.76 22.66
CA GLY A 210 -2.07 -4.97 23.02
C GLY A 210 -2.94 -5.98 23.78
N GLU A 211 -2.44 -7.20 23.97
CA GLU A 211 -3.19 -8.28 24.61
C GLU A 211 -3.51 -7.99 26.08
N GLU A 212 -2.58 -7.37 26.80
CA GLU A 212 -2.72 -7.03 28.24
C GLU A 212 -3.52 -5.75 28.50
N GLU A 213 -3.82 -4.96 27.45
CA GLU A 213 -4.59 -3.72 27.61
C GLU A 213 -6.09 -4.02 27.83
N GLU A 214 -6.67 -3.42 28.87
CA GLU A 214 -8.08 -3.62 29.26
C GLU A 214 -9.05 -3.15 28.16
N GLN A 215 -8.76 -2.01 27.53
CA GLN A 215 -9.63 -1.44 26.50
C GLN A 215 -9.35 -2.09 25.15
N ARG A 216 -10.35 -2.77 24.59
CA ARG A 216 -10.27 -3.33 23.24
C ARG A 216 -10.77 -2.30 22.23
N ILE A 217 -9.86 -1.76 21.42
CA ILE A 217 -10.18 -0.79 20.38
C ILE A 217 -9.95 -1.44 19.01
N HIS A 218 -11.03 -1.64 18.25
CA HIS A 218 -10.93 -2.17 16.90
C HIS A 218 -10.09 -1.27 15.99
N MET A 219 -9.19 -1.89 15.23
CA MET A 219 -8.38 -1.21 14.23
C MET A 219 -9.27 -0.89 13.03
N VAL A 220 -9.84 0.31 13.02
CA VAL A 220 -10.67 0.83 11.93
C VAL A 220 -10.40 2.33 11.78
N ASN A 221 -10.64 2.85 10.57
CA ASN A 221 -10.32 4.22 10.20
C ASN A 221 -8.83 4.54 10.41
N ASN A 222 -7.97 3.57 10.11
CA ASN A 222 -6.51 3.70 10.25
C ASN A 222 -5.88 4.41 9.04
N PHE A 223 -6.59 5.35 8.41
CA PHE A 223 -6.15 6.09 7.23
C PHE A 223 -5.96 7.58 7.53
N ARG A 224 -5.05 8.22 6.82
CA ARG A 224 -4.83 9.66 6.81
C ARG A 224 -5.71 10.32 5.74
N PRO A 225 -6.32 11.48 5.99
CA PRO A 225 -7.09 12.20 4.98
C PRO A 225 -6.20 12.79 3.86
N PRO A 226 -6.76 13.07 2.67
CA PRO A 226 -6.07 13.79 1.60
C PRO A 226 -5.38 15.08 2.05
N GLN A 227 -4.16 15.28 1.58
CA GLN A 227 -3.31 16.43 1.88
C GLN A 227 -3.27 17.41 0.69
N PRO A 228 -2.95 18.69 0.92
CA PRO A 228 -2.88 19.67 -0.15
C PRO A 228 -1.91 19.29 -1.28
N LEU A 229 -2.34 19.40 -2.55
CA LEU A 229 -1.54 19.07 -3.73
C LEU A 229 -0.32 20.00 -3.90
N LYS A 230 -0.44 21.29 -3.50
CA LYS A 230 0.63 22.29 -3.51
C LYS A 230 1.37 22.42 -4.86
N GLY A 231 0.61 22.41 -5.96
CA GLY A 231 1.16 22.60 -7.30
C GLY A 231 1.93 21.41 -7.87
N ARG A 232 2.01 20.28 -7.16
CA ARG A 232 2.50 19.01 -7.74
C ARG A 232 1.61 18.61 -8.91
N LYS A 233 2.21 17.99 -9.92
CA LYS A 233 1.50 17.41 -11.05
C LYS A 233 1.32 15.91 -10.80
N VAL A 234 0.10 15.43 -11.01
CA VAL A 234 -0.19 14.00 -11.10
C VAL A 234 -0.08 13.60 -12.57
N GLN A 235 0.75 12.59 -12.85
CA GLN A 235 0.87 12.03 -14.20
C GLN A 235 0.04 10.75 -14.31
N ALA A 236 -0.48 10.46 -15.50
CA ALA A 236 -1.20 9.23 -15.80
C ALA A 236 -0.48 8.45 -16.91
N SER A 237 -0.44 7.12 -16.78
CA SER A 237 0.09 6.23 -17.84
C SER A 237 -0.92 5.96 -18.97
N PHE A 238 -2.12 6.53 -18.87
CA PHE A 238 -3.24 6.32 -19.77
C PHE A 238 -3.94 7.66 -20.09
N LYS A 239 -4.69 7.71 -21.19
CA LYS A 239 -5.50 8.88 -21.53
C LYS A 239 -6.72 8.92 -20.60
N CYS A 240 -6.81 9.98 -19.82
CA CYS A 240 -7.95 10.26 -18.94
C CYS A 240 -9.18 10.70 -19.75
#